data_AF-D1C598-F1
#
_entry.id   AF-D1C598-F1
#
_cell.length_a   1.000
_cell.length_b   1.000
_cell.length_c   1.000
_cell.angle_alpha   90.00
_cell.angle_beta   90.00
_cell.angle_gamma   90.00
#
_symmetry.space_group_name_H-M   'P 1'
#
loop_
_entity.id
_entity.type
_entity.pdbx_description
1 polymer ?
#
loop_
_entity_poly.entity_id
_entity_poly.type
_entity_poly.pdbx_seq_one_letter_code
_entity_poly.pdbx_strand_id
1 'polypeptide(L)'
;MGRSPLALAVTGADGAPLTRLRYANTPGTPAFRYHPDRIHVTATLGDVLATEGAGSQRGVQVRLTVPRGWLTLPGTTRFLPAGESSVSWTVYPRGLPGDYTVPLRVEVLRDGRVAASAETSVAVTVEAYSQFDPARHSLPFANTVADLGVVRPDPALFARTYRLTLLPQAFFRGLYGAVVLLGGESGAPHGGLCTGMARAALEQSLDALPPGANLLNEVIILHGRQLTDRALLSSAPWFFWPGPARAFRRFRADLLSSGRSDRCWDIGVPRPWRRDIARALVGEGHTVVPYGFRQESPDRVEVLVWDPNHPTGPGAAASILTLDLHGDTYGYRHRAALGERRTTIIAVRQAAYRRGRTALLASAASLLLYPASVGLTRRRLTIGGAVIAGATGITLAAARVTRRVAA
;
A
#
# COMPACT_ATOMS: atom_id res chain seq x y z
N MET A 1 28.17 -0.19 -41.82
CA MET A 1 27.76 -0.34 -40.40
C MET A 1 28.27 -1.69 -39.93
N GLY A 2 29.32 -1.73 -39.10
CA GLY A 2 29.89 -2.99 -38.62
C GLY A 2 28.91 -3.70 -37.68
N ARG A 3 28.61 -4.97 -37.93
CA ARG A 3 27.84 -5.79 -36.98
C ARG A 3 28.60 -5.87 -35.65
N SER A 4 27.90 -5.70 -34.53
CA SER A 4 28.48 -5.91 -33.20
C SER A 4 29.15 -7.28 -33.16
N PRO A 5 30.41 -7.39 -32.70
CA PRO A 5 31.13 -8.66 -32.70
C PRO A 5 30.50 -9.69 -31.75
N LEU A 6 29.59 -9.25 -30.87
CA LEU A 6 28.82 -10.09 -29.96
C LEU A 6 27.40 -9.56 -29.85
N ALA A 7 26.41 -10.45 -29.98
CA ALA A 7 25.00 -10.17 -29.77
C ALA A 7 24.45 -11.03 -28.62
N LEU A 8 23.48 -10.50 -27.87
CA LEU A 8 22.86 -11.16 -26.73
C LEU A 8 21.34 -11.14 -26.88
N ALA A 9 20.72 -12.30 -26.80
CA ALA A 9 19.27 -12.48 -26.83
C ALA A 9 18.78 -13.10 -25.52
N VAL A 10 17.62 -12.64 -25.05
CA VAL A 10 16.93 -13.21 -23.89
C VAL A 10 15.55 -13.67 -24.34
N THR A 11 15.23 -14.93 -24.06
CA THR A 11 13.95 -15.53 -24.44
C THR A 11 13.27 -16.25 -23.29
N GLY A 12 11.95 -16.37 -23.38
CA GLY A 12 11.15 -17.21 -22.50
C GLY A 12 11.31 -18.70 -22.82
N ALA A 13 10.66 -19.55 -22.03
CA ALA A 13 10.65 -21.00 -22.26
C ALA A 13 9.93 -21.41 -23.57
N ASP A 14 9.11 -20.51 -24.12
CA ASP A 14 8.43 -20.63 -25.41
C ASP A 14 9.30 -20.16 -26.59
N GLY A 15 10.51 -19.67 -26.33
CA GLY A 15 11.44 -19.15 -27.34
C GLY A 15 11.15 -17.70 -27.77
N ALA A 16 10.10 -17.05 -27.25
CA ALA A 16 9.77 -15.67 -27.58
C ALA A 16 10.74 -14.69 -26.90
N PRO A 17 11.07 -13.54 -27.53
CA PRO A 17 11.88 -12.50 -26.89
C PRO A 17 11.28 -12.04 -25.56
N LEU A 18 12.09 -12.02 -24.51
CA LEU A 18 11.66 -11.65 -23.17
C LEU A 18 12.28 -10.30 -22.78
N THR A 19 11.42 -9.29 -22.70
CA THR A 19 11.81 -7.93 -22.27
C THR A 19 11.46 -7.65 -20.82
N ARG A 20 10.60 -8.48 -20.20
CA ARG A 20 10.09 -8.25 -18.84
C ARG A 20 9.86 -9.54 -18.06
N LEU A 21 10.30 -9.54 -16.81
CA LEU A 21 9.98 -10.53 -15.80
C LEU A 21 8.93 -9.98 -14.83
N ARG A 22 8.06 -10.86 -14.32
CA ARG A 22 7.16 -10.52 -13.21
C ARG A 22 7.61 -11.24 -11.94
N TYR A 23 7.91 -10.50 -10.89
CA TYR A 23 8.14 -11.03 -9.55
C TYR A 23 6.88 -10.87 -8.72
N ALA A 24 6.19 -11.98 -8.42
CA ALA A 24 4.89 -11.96 -7.77
C ALA A 24 4.67 -13.11 -6.80
N ASN A 25 3.80 -12.87 -5.81
CA ASN A 25 3.15 -13.92 -5.03
C ASN A 25 1.75 -14.20 -5.58
N THR A 26 1.17 -15.32 -5.13
CA THR A 26 -0.26 -15.57 -5.28
C THR A 26 -1.00 -14.85 -4.14
N PRO A 27 -2.21 -14.30 -4.36
CA PRO A 27 -3.01 -13.71 -3.29
C PRO A 27 -3.10 -14.62 -2.06
N GLY A 28 -2.83 -14.05 -0.88
CA GLY A 28 -2.82 -14.75 0.39
C GLY A 28 -1.64 -15.69 0.67
N THR A 29 -0.66 -15.81 -0.23
CA THR A 29 0.55 -16.62 0.02
C THR A 29 1.79 -15.74 0.20
N PRO A 30 2.72 -16.10 1.11
CA PRO A 30 3.98 -15.36 1.25
C PRO A 30 5.03 -15.74 0.18
N ALA A 31 4.72 -16.70 -0.70
CA ALA A 31 5.69 -17.26 -1.62
C ALA A 31 5.79 -16.43 -2.91
N PHE A 32 6.89 -15.70 -3.06
CA PHE A 32 7.20 -14.93 -4.27
C PHE A 32 8.07 -15.73 -5.22
N ARG A 33 7.82 -15.57 -6.53
CA ARG A 33 8.62 -16.18 -7.60
C ARG A 33 8.62 -15.29 -8.84
N TYR A 34 9.62 -15.52 -9.69
CA TYR A 34 9.65 -14.93 -11.01
C TYR A 34 8.74 -15.70 -11.99
N HIS A 35 8.20 -14.97 -12.95
CA HIS A 35 7.40 -15.45 -14.04
C HIS A 35 7.94 -14.86 -15.37
N PRO A 36 8.39 -15.71 -16.31
CA PRO A 36 8.64 -17.14 -16.14
C PRO A 36 9.70 -17.44 -15.06
N ASP A 37 9.71 -18.68 -14.56
CA ASP A 37 10.65 -19.15 -13.52
C ASP A 37 12.04 -19.52 -14.08
N ARG A 38 12.13 -19.63 -15.41
CA ARG A 38 13.36 -19.80 -16.18
C ARG A 38 13.34 -18.95 -17.44
N ILE A 39 14.52 -18.48 -17.83
CA ILE A 39 14.77 -17.74 -19.07
C ILE A 39 15.95 -18.36 -19.79
N HIS A 40 16.03 -18.13 -21.08
CA HIS A 40 17.18 -18.52 -21.89
C HIS A 40 17.96 -17.29 -22.31
N VAL A 41 19.28 -17.35 -22.13
CA VAL A 41 20.20 -16.30 -22.56
C VAL A 41 21.10 -16.90 -23.62
N THR A 42 21.09 -16.35 -24.82
CA THR A 42 21.88 -16.83 -25.96
C THR A 42 22.82 -15.72 -26.41
N ALA A 43 24.12 -16.02 -26.43
CA ALA A 43 25.12 -15.15 -27.01
C ALA A 43 25.52 -15.66 -28.39
N THR A 44 25.55 -14.76 -29.38
CA THR A 44 25.97 -15.06 -30.75
C THR A 44 27.21 -14.24 -31.09
N LEU A 45 28.30 -14.92 -31.44
CA LEU A 45 29.56 -14.32 -31.84
C LEU A 45 29.52 -14.00 -33.33
N GLY A 46 30.01 -12.82 -33.70
CA GLY A 46 30.19 -12.43 -35.10
C GLY A 46 31.35 -13.20 -35.74
N ASP A 47 31.32 -13.26 -37.08
CA ASP A 47 32.22 -14.11 -37.88
C ASP A 47 33.70 -13.94 -37.55
N VAL A 48 34.16 -12.71 -37.26
CA VAL A 48 35.55 -12.40 -36.88
C VAL A 48 35.96 -13.11 -35.58
N LEU A 49 35.09 -13.13 -34.58
CA LEU A 49 35.39 -13.82 -33.31
C LEU A 49 35.29 -15.34 -33.43
N ALA A 50 34.43 -15.83 -34.33
CA ALA A 50 34.19 -17.25 -34.56
C ALA A 50 35.29 -17.91 -35.43
N THR A 51 35.76 -17.22 -36.48
CA THR A 51 36.77 -17.74 -37.43
C THR A 51 38.20 -17.69 -36.89
N GLU A 52 38.57 -16.70 -36.08
CA GLU A 52 39.88 -16.69 -35.40
C GLU A 52 40.05 -17.86 -34.41
N GLY A 53 38.93 -18.36 -33.85
CA GLY A 53 38.93 -19.56 -33.01
C GLY A 53 39.12 -20.87 -33.79
N ALA A 54 38.89 -20.88 -35.10
CA ALA A 54 39.11 -22.06 -35.95
C ALA A 54 40.60 -22.34 -36.22
N GLY A 55 41.46 -21.31 -36.13
CA GLY A 55 42.92 -21.45 -36.25
C GLY A 55 43.63 -21.86 -34.97
N SER A 56 42.99 -21.68 -33.80
CA SER A 56 43.52 -22.08 -32.49
C SER A 56 42.82 -23.33 -31.99
N GLN A 57 43.53 -24.42 -31.68
CA GLN A 57 42.95 -25.63 -31.05
C GLN A 57 42.30 -25.38 -29.67
N ARG A 58 42.38 -24.16 -29.12
CA ARG A 58 41.78 -23.78 -27.83
C ARG A 58 40.42 -23.11 -28.05
N GLY A 59 39.37 -23.71 -27.51
CA GLY A 59 38.04 -23.11 -27.48
C GLY A 59 38.02 -21.76 -26.76
N VAL A 60 37.08 -20.90 -27.15
CA VAL A 60 36.95 -19.55 -26.57
C VAL A 60 36.14 -19.62 -25.29
N GLN A 61 36.60 -19.00 -24.22
CA GLN A 61 35.86 -18.95 -22.97
C GLN A 61 34.81 -17.84 -23.02
N VAL A 62 33.57 -18.15 -22.68
CA VAL A 62 32.46 -17.19 -22.64
C VAL A 62 31.89 -17.18 -21.22
N ARG A 63 31.73 -15.98 -20.66
CA ARG A 63 31.26 -15.76 -19.29
C ARG A 63 29.96 -14.96 -19.29
N LEU A 64 28.92 -15.52 -18.70
CA LEU A 64 27.67 -14.84 -18.37
C LEU A 64 27.72 -14.31 -16.94
N THR A 65 27.40 -13.03 -16.78
CA THR A 65 27.17 -12.38 -15.49
C THR A 65 25.67 -12.14 -15.32
N VAL A 66 25.12 -12.67 -14.24
CA VAL A 66 23.71 -12.52 -13.82
C VAL A 66 23.64 -11.90 -12.43
N PRO A 67 22.48 -11.36 -12.00
CA PRO A 67 22.30 -10.90 -10.63
C PRO A 67 22.67 -11.95 -9.58
N ARG A 68 23.14 -11.46 -8.45
CA ARG A 68 23.49 -12.31 -7.31
C ARG A 68 22.31 -13.19 -6.90
N GLY A 69 22.55 -14.49 -6.79
CA GLY A 69 21.56 -15.48 -6.35
C GLY A 69 20.77 -16.13 -7.49
N TRP A 70 20.83 -15.60 -8.71
CA TRP A 70 20.29 -16.28 -9.88
C TRP A 70 21.13 -17.50 -10.21
N LEU A 71 20.48 -18.61 -10.59
CA LEU A 71 21.17 -19.83 -10.97
C LEU A 71 21.30 -19.92 -12.48
N THR A 72 22.45 -20.42 -12.94
CA THR A 72 22.72 -20.62 -14.36
C THR A 72 23.10 -22.08 -14.58
N LEU A 73 22.47 -22.73 -15.56
CA LEU A 73 22.86 -24.05 -16.03
C LEU A 73 23.51 -23.95 -17.42
N PRO A 74 24.62 -24.66 -17.66
CA PRO A 74 25.34 -25.56 -16.74
C PRO A 74 26.32 -24.84 -15.78
N GLY A 75 26.42 -23.51 -15.87
CA GLY A 75 27.29 -22.67 -15.05
C GLY A 75 27.46 -21.31 -15.73
N THR A 76 28.10 -20.35 -15.07
CA THR A 76 28.28 -18.99 -15.62
C THR A 76 29.35 -18.94 -16.72
N THR A 77 30.25 -19.92 -16.75
CA THR A 77 31.34 -19.98 -17.71
C THR A 77 31.19 -21.19 -18.61
N ARG A 78 31.38 -20.99 -19.91
CA ARG A 78 31.34 -22.01 -20.94
C ARG A 78 32.58 -21.90 -21.81
N PHE A 79 32.98 -23.02 -22.40
CA PHE A 79 33.93 -23.03 -23.50
C PHE A 79 33.16 -23.29 -24.78
N LEU A 80 33.33 -22.41 -25.75
CA LEU A 80 32.76 -22.54 -27.08
C LEU A 80 33.76 -23.30 -27.96
N PRO A 81 33.41 -24.48 -28.48
CA PRO A 81 34.25 -25.22 -29.43
C PRO A 81 34.53 -24.41 -30.69
N ALA A 82 35.64 -24.72 -31.36
CA ALA A 82 35.94 -24.15 -32.67
C ALA A 82 34.83 -24.48 -33.67
N GLY A 83 34.37 -23.47 -34.42
CA GLY A 83 33.30 -23.62 -35.43
C GLY A 83 31.88 -23.38 -34.91
N GLU A 84 31.67 -23.33 -33.59
CA GLU A 84 30.38 -22.88 -33.03
C GLU A 84 30.34 -21.35 -32.94
N SER A 85 29.19 -20.75 -33.27
CA SER A 85 28.98 -19.30 -33.24
C SER A 85 28.03 -18.84 -32.14
N SER A 86 27.46 -19.77 -31.36
CA SER A 86 26.49 -19.42 -30.31
C SER A 86 26.64 -20.29 -29.06
N VAL A 87 26.40 -19.68 -27.89
CA VAL A 87 26.31 -20.38 -26.62
C VAL A 87 25.07 -19.94 -25.87
N SER A 88 24.39 -20.88 -25.22
CA SER A 88 23.16 -20.63 -24.49
C SER A 88 23.25 -21.08 -23.03
N TRP A 89 22.56 -20.35 -22.17
CA TRP A 89 22.35 -20.66 -20.76
C TRP A 89 20.87 -20.77 -20.46
N THR A 90 20.52 -21.68 -19.55
CA THR A 90 19.24 -21.62 -18.84
C THR A 90 19.47 -20.93 -17.52
N VAL A 91 18.75 -19.83 -17.29
CA VAL A 91 18.88 -19.00 -16.10
C VAL A 91 17.59 -19.10 -15.29
N TYR A 92 17.72 -19.30 -13.98
CA TYR A 92 16.60 -19.34 -13.03
C TYR A 92 16.68 -18.10 -12.13
N PRO A 93 15.87 -17.07 -12.41
CA PRO A 93 15.77 -15.90 -11.55
C PRO A 93 15.34 -16.26 -10.12
N ARG A 94 16.03 -15.70 -9.12
CA ARG A 94 15.78 -15.96 -7.70
C ARG A 94 16.02 -14.73 -6.84
N GLY A 95 15.47 -14.76 -5.63
CA GLY A 95 15.61 -13.68 -4.65
C GLY A 95 14.76 -12.45 -4.97
N LEU A 96 14.69 -11.52 -4.03
CA LEU A 96 14.02 -10.24 -4.23
C LEU A 96 14.75 -9.44 -5.34
N PRO A 97 14.03 -8.84 -6.31
CA PRO A 97 14.66 -7.94 -7.28
C PRO A 97 15.39 -6.80 -6.57
N GLY A 98 16.67 -6.61 -6.89
CA GLY A 98 17.46 -5.48 -6.40
C GLY A 98 17.09 -4.16 -7.09
N ASP A 99 16.60 -4.24 -8.32
CA ASP A 99 16.19 -3.13 -9.17
C ASP A 99 15.05 -3.57 -10.11
N TYR A 100 14.43 -2.61 -10.80
CA TYR A 100 13.37 -2.79 -11.78
C TYR A 100 13.90 -2.99 -13.21
N THR A 101 15.22 -2.92 -13.38
CA THR A 101 15.92 -3.27 -14.62
C THR A 101 17.14 -4.10 -14.25
N VAL A 102 17.18 -5.31 -14.78
CA VAL A 102 18.19 -6.31 -14.43
C VAL A 102 19.19 -6.44 -15.58
N PRO A 103 20.47 -6.07 -15.37
CA PRO A 103 21.49 -6.23 -16.40
C PRO A 103 21.92 -7.70 -16.51
N LEU A 104 22.12 -8.14 -17.74
CA LEU A 104 22.70 -9.42 -18.12
C LEU A 104 23.85 -9.13 -19.06
N ARG A 105 25.06 -9.54 -18.67
CA ARG A 105 26.29 -9.24 -19.42
C ARG A 105 26.98 -10.53 -19.83
N VAL A 106 27.38 -10.60 -21.08
CA VAL A 106 28.22 -11.67 -21.60
C VAL A 106 29.57 -11.10 -22.01
N GLU A 107 30.63 -11.82 -21.66
CA GLU A 107 32.00 -11.48 -22.00
C GLU A 107 32.67 -12.67 -22.67
N VAL A 108 33.40 -12.38 -23.74
CA VAL A 108 34.26 -13.35 -24.42
C VAL A 108 35.68 -13.13 -23.91
N LEU A 109 36.27 -14.18 -23.34
CA LEU A 109 37.61 -14.18 -22.76
C LEU A 109 38.58 -14.92 -23.68
N ARG A 110 39.72 -14.28 -23.98
CA ARG A 110 40.85 -14.85 -24.70
C ARG A 110 42.12 -14.59 -23.91
N ASP A 111 42.87 -15.65 -23.61
CA ASP A 111 44.08 -15.60 -22.77
C ASP A 111 43.85 -14.83 -21.44
N GLY A 112 42.67 -15.03 -20.84
CA GLY A 112 42.27 -14.38 -19.59
C GLY A 112 41.86 -12.91 -19.71
N ARG A 113 41.86 -12.32 -20.92
CA ARG A 113 41.44 -10.93 -21.18
C ARG A 113 40.10 -10.86 -21.89
N VAL A 114 39.32 -9.82 -21.60
CA VAL A 114 38.03 -9.57 -22.28
C VAL A 114 38.30 -9.09 -23.71
N ALA A 115 37.93 -9.90 -24.69
CA ALA A 115 38.06 -9.60 -26.11
C ALA A 115 36.80 -8.90 -26.66
N ALA A 116 35.63 -9.24 -26.12
CA ALA A 116 34.36 -8.60 -26.45
C ALA A 116 33.38 -8.70 -25.27
N SER A 117 32.44 -7.77 -25.19
CA SER A 117 31.36 -7.81 -24.22
C SER A 117 30.06 -7.30 -24.83
N ALA A 118 28.94 -7.89 -24.42
CA ALA A 118 27.60 -7.45 -24.76
C ALA A 118 26.77 -7.42 -23.49
N GLU A 119 25.88 -6.44 -23.39
CA GLU A 119 24.97 -6.28 -22.27
C GLU A 119 23.56 -6.09 -22.80
N THR A 120 22.62 -6.69 -22.11
CA THR A 120 21.19 -6.47 -22.29
C THR A 120 20.53 -6.33 -20.93
N SER A 121 19.31 -5.85 -20.89
CA SER A 121 18.58 -5.69 -19.65
C SER A 121 17.16 -6.21 -19.76
N VAL A 122 16.68 -6.81 -18.67
CA VAL A 122 15.30 -7.28 -18.55
C VAL A 122 14.58 -6.43 -17.51
N ALA A 123 13.44 -5.84 -17.88
CA ALA A 123 12.62 -5.09 -16.92
C ALA A 123 11.99 -6.05 -15.90
N VAL A 124 11.72 -5.56 -14.69
CA VAL A 124 11.05 -6.35 -13.64
C VAL A 124 9.83 -5.59 -13.13
N THR A 125 8.65 -6.19 -13.29
CA THR A 125 7.46 -5.76 -12.56
C THR A 125 7.39 -6.50 -11.23
N VAL A 126 7.28 -5.77 -10.13
CA VAL A 126 7.00 -6.32 -8.80
C VAL A 126 5.50 -6.22 -8.54
N GLU A 127 4.85 -7.35 -8.36
CA GLU A 127 3.47 -7.43 -7.89
C GLU A 127 3.44 -8.11 -6.53
N ALA A 128 2.68 -7.58 -5.59
CA ALA A 128 2.45 -8.27 -4.33
C ALA A 128 1.01 -8.13 -3.90
N TYR A 129 0.48 -9.21 -3.32
CA TYR A 129 -0.89 -9.30 -2.86
C TYR A 129 -0.89 -9.74 -1.38
N SER A 130 -1.78 -9.15 -0.60
CA SER A 130 -2.01 -9.49 0.80
C SER A 130 -2.96 -10.68 0.93
N GLN A 131 -3.31 -11.02 2.17
CA GLN A 131 -4.39 -11.97 2.50
C GLN A 131 -5.79 -11.43 2.18
N PHE A 132 -5.93 -10.12 2.01
CA PHE A 132 -7.22 -9.52 1.72
C PHE A 132 -7.62 -9.78 0.25
N ASP A 133 -8.56 -10.70 0.07
CA ASP A 133 -9.32 -10.91 -1.17
C ASP A 133 -10.63 -10.11 -1.14
N PRO A 134 -10.82 -9.07 -1.99
CA PRO A 134 -12.06 -8.33 -2.08
C PRO A 134 -13.29 -9.21 -2.38
N ALA A 135 -13.16 -10.29 -3.14
CA ALA A 135 -14.31 -11.15 -3.44
C ALA A 135 -14.81 -11.92 -2.21
N ARG A 136 -13.93 -12.16 -1.22
CA ARG A 136 -14.24 -12.96 -0.02
C ARG A 136 -14.45 -12.12 1.24
N HIS A 137 -13.74 -10.99 1.36
CA HIS A 137 -13.69 -10.20 2.59
C HIS A 137 -14.41 -8.85 2.48
N SER A 138 -15.00 -8.54 1.32
CA SER A 138 -15.90 -7.38 1.22
C SER A 138 -17.10 -7.54 2.14
N LEU A 139 -17.53 -6.42 2.71
CA LEU A 139 -18.80 -6.37 3.43
C LEU A 139 -19.96 -6.35 2.44
N PRO A 140 -21.14 -6.89 2.81
CA PRO A 140 -22.29 -7.00 1.90
C PRO A 140 -23.04 -5.67 1.69
N PHE A 141 -22.53 -4.55 2.22
CA PHE A 141 -23.13 -3.23 2.17
C PHE A 141 -22.06 -2.18 1.87
N ALA A 142 -22.43 -1.12 1.17
CA ALA A 142 -21.62 0.08 0.99
C ALA A 142 -21.80 1.07 2.14
N ASN A 143 -20.86 2.00 2.28
CA ASN A 143 -20.93 3.09 3.25
C ASN A 143 -21.93 4.17 2.80
N THR A 144 -23.21 3.82 2.74
CA THR A 144 -24.30 4.70 2.30
C THR A 144 -25.51 4.52 3.21
N VAL A 145 -26.35 5.55 3.30
CA VAL A 145 -27.64 5.46 4.03
C VAL A 145 -28.58 4.44 3.35
N ALA A 146 -28.47 4.26 2.03
CA ALA A 146 -29.29 3.30 1.29
C ALA A 146 -29.02 1.85 1.73
N ASP A 147 -27.75 1.50 1.98
CA ASP A 147 -27.37 0.13 2.33
C ASP A 147 -27.38 -0.11 3.84
N LEU A 148 -26.96 0.88 4.63
CA LEU A 148 -26.81 0.76 6.09
C LEU A 148 -28.02 1.27 6.89
N GLY A 149 -28.92 2.00 6.25
CA GLY A 149 -29.94 2.79 6.94
C GLY A 149 -29.34 3.96 7.74
N VAL A 150 -30.20 4.61 8.52
CA VAL A 150 -29.77 5.65 9.47
C VAL A 150 -29.15 4.99 10.68
N VAL A 151 -27.87 5.24 10.93
CA VAL A 151 -27.16 4.74 12.11
C VAL A 151 -27.06 5.85 13.14
N ARG A 152 -27.55 5.59 14.34
CA ARG A 152 -27.44 6.50 15.48
C ARG A 152 -26.48 5.94 16.53
N PRO A 153 -25.85 6.81 17.35
CA PRO A 153 -25.02 6.37 18.47
C PRO A 153 -25.83 5.53 19.46
N ASP A 154 -25.34 4.34 19.77
CA ASP A 154 -25.95 3.40 20.71
C ASP A 154 -25.13 3.36 22.03
N PRO A 155 -25.76 3.58 23.21
CA PRO A 155 -25.09 3.51 24.52
C PRO A 155 -24.42 2.16 24.83
N ALA A 156 -25.03 1.04 24.44
CA ALA A 156 -24.47 -0.30 24.63
C ALA A 156 -23.22 -0.50 23.76
N LEU A 157 -23.25 -0.06 22.51
CA LEU A 157 -22.06 -0.11 21.63
C LEU A 157 -20.96 0.84 22.11
N PHE A 158 -21.31 2.00 22.66
CA PHE A 158 -20.36 2.92 23.28
C PHE A 158 -19.64 2.26 24.47
N ALA A 159 -20.38 1.59 25.36
CA ALA A 159 -19.82 0.86 26.50
C ALA A 159 -18.95 -0.35 26.07
N ARG A 160 -19.31 -1.01 24.96
CA ARG A 160 -18.45 -2.05 24.34
C ARG A 160 -17.18 -1.44 23.73
N THR A 161 -17.25 -0.22 23.20
CA THR A 161 -16.13 0.48 22.59
C THR A 161 -15.14 0.96 23.64
N TYR A 162 -15.61 1.64 24.70
CA TYR A 162 -14.75 2.26 25.72
C TYR A 162 -14.98 1.68 27.11
N ARG A 163 -13.88 1.45 27.82
CA ARG A 163 -13.83 1.14 29.25
C ARG A 163 -13.64 2.41 30.09
N LEU A 164 -12.92 3.41 29.56
CA LEU A 164 -12.59 4.64 30.30
C LEU A 164 -12.65 5.87 29.39
N THR A 165 -13.41 6.87 29.80
CA THR A 165 -13.61 8.16 29.11
C THR A 165 -13.78 9.28 30.14
N LEU A 166 -13.52 10.53 29.77
CA LEU A 166 -13.84 11.69 30.61
C LEU A 166 -15.28 12.13 30.31
N LEU A 167 -16.08 12.38 31.34
CA LEU A 167 -17.48 12.81 31.20
C LEU A 167 -18.25 11.97 30.14
N PRO A 168 -18.45 10.66 30.37
CA PRO A 168 -18.89 9.71 29.34
C PRO A 168 -20.16 10.13 28.59
N GLN A 169 -21.14 10.69 29.30
CA GLN A 169 -22.39 11.18 28.71
C GLN A 169 -22.17 12.33 27.74
N ALA A 170 -21.27 13.26 28.08
CA ALA A 170 -20.96 14.41 27.25
C ALA A 170 -20.10 14.03 26.04
N PHE A 171 -19.20 13.07 26.20
CA PHE A 171 -18.43 12.50 25.08
C PHE A 171 -19.34 11.70 24.13
N PHE A 172 -20.27 10.91 24.67
CA PHE A 172 -21.27 10.16 23.92
C PHE A 172 -22.17 11.09 23.07
N ARG A 173 -22.74 12.13 23.69
CA ARG A 173 -23.58 13.13 23.00
C ARG A 173 -22.77 14.08 22.10
N GLY A 174 -21.49 14.23 22.36
CA GLY A 174 -20.57 15.09 21.64
C GLY A 174 -19.86 14.36 20.51
N LEU A 175 -18.53 14.23 20.64
CA LEU A 175 -17.66 13.77 19.57
C LEU A 175 -17.95 12.34 19.10
N TYR A 176 -18.21 11.40 20.02
CA TYR A 176 -18.57 10.03 19.63
C TYR A 176 -19.86 10.02 18.80
N GLY A 177 -20.86 10.76 19.26
CA GLY A 177 -22.15 10.84 18.60
C GLY A 177 -22.04 11.42 17.19
N ALA A 178 -21.23 12.46 17.03
CA ALA A 178 -20.96 13.07 15.73
C ALA A 178 -20.20 12.16 14.76
N VAL A 179 -19.34 11.28 15.27
CA VAL A 179 -18.52 10.36 14.46
C VAL A 179 -19.32 9.15 14.01
N VAL A 180 -20.11 8.54 14.89
CA VAL A 180 -20.87 7.30 14.60
C VAL A 180 -22.16 7.55 13.83
N LEU A 181 -22.68 8.78 13.83
CA LEU A 181 -23.90 9.12 13.13
C LEU A 181 -23.75 8.94 11.60
N LEU A 182 -24.64 8.15 11.00
CA LEU A 182 -24.86 8.06 9.56
C LEU A 182 -26.30 8.47 9.26
N GLY A 183 -26.49 9.59 8.56
CA GLY A 183 -27.81 10.13 8.18
C GLY A 183 -28.00 11.61 8.55
N GLY A 184 -29.03 12.24 7.96
CA GLY A 184 -29.43 13.63 8.18
C GLY A 184 -30.53 14.08 7.20
N GLU A 185 -31.22 15.20 7.50
CA GLU A 185 -32.13 15.86 6.54
C GLU A 185 -31.37 16.33 5.29
N SER A 186 -32.04 16.43 4.15
CA SER A 186 -31.47 16.94 2.89
C SER A 186 -30.69 18.24 3.12
N GLY A 187 -29.36 18.20 2.95
CA GLY A 187 -28.46 19.34 3.16
C GLY A 187 -27.62 19.32 4.45
N ALA A 188 -27.89 18.42 5.40
CA ALA A 188 -27.01 18.17 6.55
C ALA A 188 -25.88 17.20 6.18
N PRO A 189 -24.67 17.31 6.78
CA PRO A 189 -23.57 16.40 6.49
C PRO A 189 -23.95 14.96 6.82
N HIS A 190 -23.91 14.09 5.81
CA HIS A 190 -24.04 12.65 6.00
C HIS A 190 -22.70 12.17 6.54
N GLY A 191 -22.65 11.69 7.79
CA GLY A 191 -21.48 11.00 8.32
C GLY A 191 -21.19 9.71 7.54
N GLY A 192 -20.18 8.94 7.95
CA GLY A 192 -19.80 7.72 7.25
C GLY A 192 -19.07 6.77 8.18
N LEU A 193 -19.37 5.48 8.07
CA LEU A 193 -18.74 4.40 8.83
C LEU A 193 -17.54 3.79 8.09
N CYS A 194 -16.98 4.47 7.08
CA CYS A 194 -15.92 3.93 6.21
C CYS A 194 -14.72 3.38 7.00
N THR A 195 -14.27 4.07 8.06
CA THR A 195 -13.21 3.56 8.94
C THR A 195 -13.60 2.23 9.58
N GLY A 196 -14.83 2.12 10.09
CA GLY A 196 -15.29 0.89 10.74
C GLY A 196 -15.42 -0.25 9.74
N MET A 197 -15.90 0.05 8.54
CA MET A 197 -16.05 -0.92 7.45
C MET A 197 -14.70 -1.44 6.95
N ALA A 198 -13.75 -0.56 6.65
CA ALA A 198 -12.39 -0.94 6.29
C ALA A 198 -11.72 -1.80 7.36
N ARG A 199 -11.89 -1.42 8.62
CA ARG A 199 -11.33 -2.16 9.76
C ARG A 199 -12.02 -3.51 9.94
N ALA A 200 -13.34 -3.60 9.80
CA ALA A 200 -14.09 -4.85 9.92
C ALA A 200 -13.78 -5.82 8.77
N ALA A 201 -13.71 -5.33 7.53
CA ALA A 201 -13.30 -6.12 6.38
C ALA A 201 -11.87 -6.66 6.56
N LEU A 202 -10.96 -5.83 7.10
CA LEU A 202 -9.61 -6.29 7.43
C LEU A 202 -9.61 -7.34 8.54
N GLU A 203 -10.42 -7.21 9.60
CA GLU A 203 -10.58 -8.26 10.63
C GLU A 203 -11.10 -9.57 10.03
N GLN A 204 -12.02 -9.50 9.05
CA GLN A 204 -12.51 -10.68 8.35
C GLN A 204 -11.37 -11.40 7.61
N SER A 205 -10.50 -10.65 6.92
CA SER A 205 -9.31 -11.24 6.26
C SER A 205 -8.24 -11.76 7.23
N LEU A 206 -8.34 -11.39 8.50
CA LEU A 206 -7.43 -11.81 9.56
C LEU A 206 -8.02 -12.91 10.45
N ASP A 207 -9.22 -13.41 10.12
CA ASP A 207 -9.99 -14.38 10.91
C ASP A 207 -10.14 -13.94 12.38
N ALA A 208 -10.37 -12.64 12.58
CA ALA A 208 -10.32 -12.00 13.90
C ALA A 208 -11.64 -11.35 14.32
N LEU A 209 -12.69 -11.45 13.51
CA LEU A 209 -14.05 -11.12 13.91
C LEU A 209 -14.57 -12.14 14.94
N PRO A 210 -15.33 -11.71 15.97
CA PRO A 210 -15.91 -12.66 16.92
C PRO A 210 -16.95 -13.57 16.23
N PRO A 211 -16.97 -14.89 16.51
CA PRO A 211 -17.98 -15.80 15.95
C PRO A 211 -19.40 -15.34 16.27
N GLY A 212 -20.28 -15.33 15.26
CA GLY A 212 -21.69 -14.92 15.42
C GLY A 212 -21.89 -13.43 15.73
N ALA A 213 -20.85 -12.59 15.66
CA ALA A 213 -21.00 -11.16 15.89
C ALA A 213 -21.91 -10.53 14.84
N ASN A 214 -22.77 -9.61 15.28
CA ASN A 214 -23.47 -8.73 14.36
C ASN A 214 -22.45 -7.82 13.68
N LEU A 215 -22.31 -7.97 12.36
CA LEU A 215 -21.28 -7.29 11.57
C LEU A 215 -21.39 -5.77 11.63
N LEU A 216 -22.61 -5.22 11.59
CA LEU A 216 -22.84 -3.78 11.70
C LEU A 216 -22.42 -3.25 13.07
N ASN A 217 -22.70 -3.99 14.15
CA ASN A 217 -22.25 -3.61 15.49
C ASN A 217 -20.72 -3.60 15.59
N GLU A 218 -20.02 -4.55 14.97
CA GLU A 218 -18.56 -4.56 14.93
C GLU A 218 -18.01 -3.42 14.09
N VAL A 219 -18.65 -3.08 12.96
CA VAL A 219 -18.33 -1.88 12.17
C VAL A 219 -18.45 -0.62 13.03
N ILE A 220 -19.55 -0.44 13.76
CA ILE A 220 -19.77 0.73 14.62
C ILE A 220 -18.72 0.80 15.74
N ILE A 221 -18.43 -0.33 16.39
CA ILE A 221 -17.41 -0.40 17.45
C ILE A 221 -16.04 -0.02 16.88
N LEU A 222 -15.61 -0.66 15.78
CA LEU A 222 -14.31 -0.37 15.16
C LEU A 222 -14.23 1.06 14.63
N HIS A 223 -15.34 1.61 14.14
CA HIS A 223 -15.43 3.02 13.75
C HIS A 223 -15.22 3.92 14.98
N GLY A 224 -15.91 3.65 16.09
CA GLY A 224 -15.72 4.38 17.34
C GLY A 224 -14.28 4.31 17.84
N ARG A 225 -13.62 3.16 17.70
CA ARG A 225 -12.24 2.96 18.20
C ARG A 225 -11.18 3.85 17.54
N GLN A 226 -11.50 4.54 16.44
CA GLN A 226 -10.63 5.58 15.89
C GLN A 226 -10.35 6.73 16.88
N LEU A 227 -11.24 6.94 17.87
CA LEU A 227 -11.09 7.94 18.93
C LEU A 227 -10.37 7.40 20.18
N THR A 228 -9.92 6.15 20.18
CA THR A 228 -9.16 5.61 21.32
C THR A 228 -7.79 6.25 21.41
N ASP A 229 -7.27 6.40 22.63
CA ASP A 229 -5.94 7.01 22.86
C ASP A 229 -4.86 6.24 22.08
N ARG A 230 -4.97 4.92 22.01
CA ARG A 230 -4.01 4.09 21.26
C ARG A 230 -4.08 4.35 19.75
N ALA A 231 -5.28 4.43 19.16
CA ALA A 231 -5.43 4.74 17.74
C ALA A 231 -4.90 6.16 17.42
N LEU A 232 -5.24 7.14 18.25
CA LEU A 232 -4.76 8.53 18.11
C LEU A 232 -3.24 8.62 18.20
N LEU A 233 -2.64 8.04 19.25
CA LEU A 233 -1.18 8.04 19.43
C LEU A 233 -0.45 7.26 18.34
N SER A 234 -1.06 6.19 17.83
CA SER A 234 -0.49 5.43 16.69
C SER A 234 -0.58 6.21 15.37
N SER A 235 -1.56 7.11 15.25
CA SER A 235 -1.77 7.97 14.07
C SER A 235 -0.87 9.21 14.10
N ALA A 236 -0.50 9.71 15.28
CA ALA A 236 0.25 10.95 15.46
C ALA A 236 1.56 11.02 14.61
N PRO A 237 2.41 9.98 14.54
CA PRO A 237 3.62 10.04 13.72
C PRO A 237 3.34 10.17 12.22
N TRP A 238 2.19 9.69 11.75
CA TRP A 238 1.75 9.82 10.35
C TRP A 238 1.20 11.19 10.04
N PHE A 239 0.57 11.82 11.03
CA PHE A 239 0.07 13.17 10.88
C PHE A 239 1.19 14.20 10.90
N PHE A 240 2.13 14.13 11.86
CA PHE A 240 3.19 15.13 12.01
C PHE A 240 4.39 14.93 11.06
N TRP A 241 4.64 13.69 10.64
CA TRP A 241 5.62 13.37 9.59
C TRP A 241 4.91 12.63 8.45
N PRO A 242 4.06 13.34 7.69
CA PRO A 242 3.27 12.77 6.63
C PRO A 242 4.14 12.30 5.47
N GLY A 243 3.81 11.15 4.90
CA GLY A 243 4.52 10.60 3.76
C GLY A 243 3.81 9.41 3.12
N PRO A 244 3.08 9.60 2.01
CA PRO A 244 2.55 8.51 1.18
C PRO A 244 3.62 7.47 0.84
N ALA A 245 4.84 7.90 0.51
CA ALA A 245 5.94 6.98 0.22
C ALA A 245 6.32 6.13 1.45
N ARG A 246 6.23 6.71 2.65
CA ARG A 246 6.46 5.97 3.91
C ARG A 246 5.35 4.96 4.19
N ALA A 247 4.09 5.31 3.91
CA ALA A 247 2.95 4.41 4.06
C ALA A 247 3.12 3.19 3.15
N PHE A 248 3.47 3.41 1.89
CA PHE A 248 3.76 2.36 0.94
C PHE A 248 4.97 1.50 1.34
N ARG A 249 6.11 2.10 1.71
CA ARG A 249 7.29 1.33 2.13
C ARG A 249 7.00 0.37 3.28
N ARG A 250 6.15 0.78 4.24
CA ARG A 250 5.72 -0.10 5.33
C ARG A 250 4.82 -1.24 4.84
N PHE A 251 3.84 -0.94 3.99
CA PHE A 251 2.97 -1.94 3.37
C PHE A 251 3.74 -2.94 2.51
N ARG A 252 4.61 -2.45 1.62
CA ARG A 252 5.52 -3.27 0.80
C ARG A 252 6.38 -4.19 1.64
N ALA A 253 6.95 -3.68 2.74
CA ALA A 253 7.74 -4.50 3.65
C ALA A 253 6.91 -5.63 4.28
N ASP A 254 5.68 -5.38 4.74
CA ASP A 254 4.84 -6.42 5.32
C ASP A 254 4.50 -7.52 4.29
N LEU A 255 4.16 -7.13 3.06
CA LEU A 255 3.84 -8.08 1.98
C LEU A 255 5.05 -8.91 1.58
N LEU A 256 6.20 -8.29 1.34
CA LEU A 256 7.41 -9.02 0.94
C LEU A 256 7.96 -9.93 2.04
N SER A 257 7.74 -9.59 3.32
CA SER A 257 8.21 -10.42 4.43
C SER A 257 7.27 -11.56 4.81
N SER A 258 5.95 -11.35 4.68
CA SER A 258 4.95 -12.25 5.28
C SER A 258 3.75 -12.58 4.38
N GLY A 259 3.64 -11.96 3.21
CA GLY A 259 2.45 -12.06 2.35
C GLY A 259 1.19 -11.46 2.99
N ARG A 260 1.31 -10.76 4.12
CA ARG A 260 0.18 -10.25 4.92
C ARG A 260 0.37 -8.78 5.27
N SER A 261 -0.73 -8.05 5.41
CA SER A 261 -0.76 -6.68 5.93
C SER A 261 -1.94 -6.50 6.86
N ASP A 262 -1.71 -5.84 7.99
CA ASP A 262 -2.74 -5.46 8.96
C ASP A 262 -3.00 -3.95 8.96
N ARG A 263 -2.73 -3.24 7.86
CA ARG A 263 -2.91 -1.78 7.79
C ARG A 263 -4.09 -1.41 6.90
N CYS A 264 -4.95 -0.54 7.42
CA CYS A 264 -5.79 0.31 6.57
C CYS A 264 -5.09 1.65 6.34
N TRP A 265 -5.46 2.31 5.25
CA TRP A 265 -4.96 3.63 4.90
C TRP A 265 -6.09 4.64 5.03
N ASP A 266 -5.90 5.62 5.91
CA ASP A 266 -6.72 6.82 5.91
C ASP A 266 -6.11 7.77 4.87
N ILE A 267 -6.79 7.92 3.75
CA ILE A 267 -6.41 8.78 2.63
C ILE A 267 -7.20 10.08 2.69
N GLY A 268 -6.72 11.09 1.98
CA GLY A 268 -7.34 12.42 1.95
C GLY A 268 -7.07 13.21 3.23
N VAL A 269 -6.14 12.75 4.08
CA VAL A 269 -5.87 13.40 5.35
C VAL A 269 -5.11 14.71 5.09
N PRO A 270 -5.63 15.88 5.50
CA PRO A 270 -4.93 17.14 5.35
C PRO A 270 -3.57 17.14 6.08
N ARG A 271 -2.53 17.65 5.44
CA ARG A 271 -1.21 17.83 6.08
C ARG A 271 -1.27 18.94 7.14
N PRO A 272 -0.53 18.81 8.26
CA PRO A 272 -0.69 19.67 9.45
C PRO A 272 -0.35 21.15 9.22
N TRP A 273 0.47 21.45 8.21
CA TRP A 273 0.88 22.83 7.87
C TRP A 273 -0.14 23.58 7.00
N ARG A 274 -1.29 22.98 6.66
CA ARG A 274 -2.32 23.65 5.88
C ARG A 274 -2.93 24.81 6.66
N ARG A 275 -3.05 25.97 6.00
CA ARG A 275 -3.73 27.15 6.55
C ARG A 275 -5.22 26.91 6.79
N ASP A 276 -5.84 26.05 5.97
CA ASP A 276 -7.27 25.70 6.02
C ASP A 276 -7.57 24.41 6.79
N ILE A 277 -6.63 23.92 7.60
CA ILE A 277 -6.71 22.59 8.22
C ILE A 277 -8.01 22.33 8.98
N ALA A 278 -8.54 23.32 9.72
CA ALA A 278 -9.78 23.13 10.46
C ALA A 278 -11.01 22.90 9.57
N ARG A 279 -11.00 23.42 8.33
CA ARG A 279 -12.04 23.20 7.31
C ARG A 279 -11.75 21.93 6.50
N ALA A 280 -10.49 21.69 6.16
CA ALA A 280 -10.05 20.53 5.41
C ALA A 280 -10.27 19.22 6.17
N LEU A 281 -9.93 19.20 7.48
CA LEU A 281 -10.16 18.04 8.33
C LEU A 281 -11.62 17.67 8.41
N VAL A 282 -12.52 18.64 8.20
CA VAL A 282 -13.96 18.42 8.12
C VAL A 282 -14.32 17.77 6.79
N GLY A 283 -13.80 18.26 5.66
CA GLY A 283 -14.20 17.82 4.32
C GLY A 283 -13.50 16.55 3.79
N GLU A 284 -12.35 16.22 4.34
CA GLU A 284 -11.37 15.37 3.66
C GLU A 284 -10.92 14.23 4.56
N GLY A 285 -11.35 13.01 4.21
CA GLY A 285 -10.67 11.79 4.58
C GLY A 285 -11.53 10.56 4.39
N HIS A 286 -10.88 9.43 4.18
CA HIS A 286 -11.53 8.18 3.79
C HIS A 286 -10.64 7.01 4.13
N THR A 287 -11.20 5.92 4.66
CA THR A 287 -10.39 4.73 4.97
C THR A 287 -10.56 3.68 3.89
N VAL A 288 -9.45 3.17 3.38
CA VAL A 288 -9.39 2.07 2.41
C VAL A 288 -8.51 0.92 2.93
N VAL A 289 -8.71 -0.28 2.39
CA VAL A 289 -7.87 -1.44 2.70
C VAL A 289 -6.92 -1.71 1.52
N PRO A 290 -5.63 -1.35 1.61
CA PRO A 290 -4.66 -1.73 0.59
C PRO A 290 -4.45 -3.24 0.63
N TYR A 291 -4.65 -3.89 -0.52
CA TYR A 291 -4.56 -5.35 -0.62
C TYR A 291 -3.56 -5.86 -1.64
N GLY A 292 -3.01 -4.99 -2.49
CA GLY A 292 -1.89 -5.35 -3.35
C GLY A 292 -1.23 -4.14 -3.99
N PHE A 293 -0.14 -4.36 -4.71
CA PHE A 293 0.50 -3.31 -5.50
C PHE A 293 1.15 -3.87 -6.77
N ARG A 294 1.32 -2.98 -7.77
CA ARG A 294 2.11 -3.19 -8.99
C ARG A 294 3.12 -2.06 -9.12
N GLN A 295 4.40 -2.42 -9.16
CA GLN A 295 5.51 -1.47 -9.25
C GLN A 295 6.47 -1.84 -10.38
N GLU A 296 6.69 -0.90 -11.29
CA GLU A 296 7.52 -1.10 -12.49
C GLU A 296 8.77 -0.20 -12.49
N SER A 297 8.84 0.76 -11.57
CA SER A 297 9.97 1.67 -11.40
C SER A 297 10.16 2.01 -9.91
N PRO A 298 11.35 2.50 -9.52
CA PRO A 298 11.58 2.88 -8.12
C PRO A 298 10.71 4.06 -7.66
N ASP A 299 10.24 4.89 -8.60
CA ASP A 299 9.58 6.16 -8.29
C ASP A 299 8.07 6.10 -8.33
N ARG A 300 7.45 5.10 -8.99
CA ARG A 300 6.01 5.05 -9.16
C ARG A 300 5.43 3.68 -8.86
N VAL A 301 4.33 3.66 -8.12
CA VAL A 301 3.60 2.43 -7.78
C VAL A 301 2.10 2.62 -7.88
N GLU A 302 1.40 1.58 -8.32
CA GLU A 302 -0.04 1.45 -8.21
C GLU A 302 -0.38 0.52 -7.04
N VAL A 303 -1.30 0.94 -6.19
CA VAL A 303 -1.75 0.19 -5.01
C VAL A 303 -3.23 -0.12 -5.21
N LEU A 304 -3.53 -1.41 -5.22
CA LEU A 304 -4.90 -1.91 -5.26
C LEU A 304 -5.51 -1.75 -3.87
N VAL A 305 -6.67 -1.09 -3.80
CA VAL A 305 -7.37 -0.88 -2.54
C VAL A 305 -8.82 -1.32 -2.61
N TRP A 306 -9.34 -1.82 -1.51
CA TRP A 306 -10.77 -1.98 -1.32
C TRP A 306 -11.34 -0.73 -0.67
N ASP A 307 -12.42 -0.21 -1.25
CA ASP A 307 -13.06 1.04 -0.87
C ASP A 307 -14.47 0.77 -0.32
N PRO A 308 -14.75 1.06 0.98
CA PRO A 308 -16.07 0.88 1.58
C PRO A 308 -17.22 1.63 0.89
N ASN A 309 -16.95 2.73 0.18
CA ASN A 309 -17.98 3.48 -0.54
C ASN A 309 -18.32 2.84 -1.88
N HIS A 310 -17.41 2.03 -2.42
CA HIS A 310 -17.54 1.37 -3.72
C HIS A 310 -17.06 -0.09 -3.63
N PRO A 311 -17.71 -0.92 -2.79
CA PRO A 311 -17.21 -2.26 -2.47
C PRO A 311 -17.34 -3.24 -3.64
N THR A 312 -18.21 -2.98 -4.62
CA THR A 312 -18.50 -3.87 -5.76
C THR A 312 -18.64 -3.10 -7.09
N GLY A 313 -18.73 -3.85 -8.19
CA GLY A 313 -19.01 -3.32 -9.53
C GLY A 313 -17.87 -2.49 -10.15
N PRO A 314 -18.18 -1.65 -11.16
CA PRO A 314 -17.20 -0.79 -11.84
C PRO A 314 -16.47 0.16 -10.88
N GLY A 315 -17.14 0.55 -9.80
CA GLY A 315 -16.56 1.33 -8.71
C GLY A 315 -15.39 0.61 -8.05
N ALA A 316 -15.46 -0.70 -7.81
CA ALA A 316 -14.36 -1.45 -7.20
C ALA A 316 -13.13 -1.54 -8.13
N ALA A 317 -13.34 -1.69 -9.44
CA ALA A 317 -12.25 -1.75 -10.42
C ALA A 317 -11.44 -0.43 -10.52
N ALA A 318 -12.08 0.70 -10.23
CA ALA A 318 -11.44 2.02 -10.19
C ALA A 318 -10.69 2.32 -8.87
N SER A 319 -10.66 1.40 -7.91
CA SER A 319 -10.01 1.58 -6.60
C SER A 319 -8.51 1.32 -6.66
N ILE A 320 -7.81 2.10 -7.48
CA ILE A 320 -6.35 2.05 -7.62
C ILE A 320 -5.77 3.40 -7.17
N LEU A 321 -4.87 3.34 -6.18
CA LEU A 321 -4.07 4.46 -5.70
C LEU A 321 -2.76 4.53 -6.48
N THR A 322 -2.48 5.65 -7.13
CA THR A 322 -1.16 5.87 -7.76
C THR A 322 -0.30 6.69 -6.81
N LEU A 323 0.92 6.24 -6.52
CA LEU A 323 1.86 6.98 -5.68
C LEU A 323 3.09 7.37 -6.50
N ASP A 324 3.49 8.63 -6.34
CA ASP A 324 4.81 9.12 -6.71
C ASP A 324 5.68 9.10 -5.44
N LEU A 325 6.58 8.12 -5.39
CA LEU A 325 7.46 7.84 -4.27
C LEU A 325 8.60 8.84 -4.16
N HIS A 326 8.99 9.46 -5.27
CA HIS A 326 10.01 10.51 -5.31
C HIS A 326 9.42 11.85 -4.84
N GLY A 327 8.29 12.27 -5.40
CA GLY A 327 7.60 13.50 -5.05
C GLY A 327 6.86 13.45 -3.70
N ASP A 328 6.71 12.25 -3.12
CA ASP A 328 5.95 11.93 -1.90
C ASP A 328 4.47 12.39 -1.99
N THR A 329 3.84 12.09 -3.13
CA THR A 329 2.44 12.41 -3.43
C THR A 329 1.67 11.18 -3.86
N TYR A 330 0.35 11.30 -3.91
CA TYR A 330 -0.50 10.23 -4.42
C TYR A 330 -1.74 10.81 -5.12
N GLY A 331 -2.28 10.04 -6.06
CA GLY A 331 -3.55 10.28 -6.72
C GLY A 331 -4.56 9.20 -6.36
N TYR A 332 -5.80 9.61 -6.10
CA TYR A 332 -6.93 8.69 -5.90
C TYR A 332 -8.26 9.38 -6.21
N ARG A 333 -8.89 9.00 -7.32
CA ARG A 333 -10.19 9.53 -7.76
C ARG A 333 -10.23 11.08 -7.67
N HIS A 334 -11.33 11.64 -7.19
CA HIS A 334 -11.49 13.07 -6.89
C HIS A 334 -10.93 13.47 -5.51
N ARG A 335 -10.34 12.55 -4.73
CA ARG A 335 -9.91 12.80 -3.35
C ARG A 335 -8.50 13.37 -3.25
N ALA A 336 -7.65 13.03 -4.20
CA ALA A 336 -6.28 13.55 -4.29
C ALA A 336 -5.81 13.50 -5.74
N ALA A 337 -5.13 14.57 -6.17
CA ALA A 337 -4.46 14.63 -7.46
C ALA A 337 -2.96 14.35 -7.30
N LEU A 338 -2.39 13.57 -8.23
CA LEU A 338 -0.96 13.30 -8.24
C LEU A 338 -0.18 14.62 -8.41
N GLY A 339 0.91 14.79 -7.65
CA GLY A 339 1.67 16.05 -7.57
C GLY A 339 1.12 17.05 -6.55
N GLU A 340 -0.09 16.87 -6.03
CA GLU A 340 -0.66 17.73 -4.98
C GLU A 340 -0.13 17.34 -3.59
N ARG A 341 0.35 18.33 -2.83
CA ARG A 341 0.91 18.13 -1.48
C ARG A 341 -0.02 18.59 -0.35
N ARG A 342 -1.33 18.64 -0.59
CA ARG A 342 -2.31 19.07 0.42
C ARG A 342 -2.75 17.95 1.35
N THR A 343 -2.73 16.72 0.87
CA THR A 343 -3.18 15.55 1.61
C THR A 343 -2.06 14.53 1.80
N THR A 344 -2.27 13.59 2.70
CA THR A 344 -1.36 12.51 3.04
C THR A 344 -2.15 11.22 3.32
N ILE A 345 -1.40 10.15 3.55
CA ILE A 345 -1.88 8.86 3.99
C ILE A 345 -1.46 8.60 5.44
N ILE A 346 -2.39 8.18 6.28
CA ILE A 346 -2.12 7.60 7.59
C ILE A 346 -2.26 6.07 7.47
N ALA A 347 -1.20 5.33 7.81
CA ALA A 347 -1.15 3.88 7.64
C ALA A 347 -0.97 3.15 8.98
N VAL A 348 -2.03 3.10 9.77
CA VAL A 348 -2.00 2.53 11.13
C VAL A 348 -2.40 1.06 11.13
N ARG A 349 -1.63 0.26 11.89
CA ARG A 349 -1.88 -1.17 12.13
C ARG A 349 -3.20 -1.42 12.85
N GLN A 350 -3.89 -2.49 12.48
CA GLN A 350 -5.16 -2.94 13.05
C GLN A 350 -5.06 -3.14 14.56
N ALA A 351 -3.90 -3.59 15.05
CA ALA A 351 -3.65 -3.76 16.48
C ALA A 351 -3.89 -2.48 17.31
N ALA A 352 -3.71 -1.29 16.73
CA ALA A 352 -4.00 -0.03 17.42
C ALA A 352 -5.50 0.24 17.63
N TYR A 353 -6.34 -0.29 16.71
CA TYR A 353 -7.80 -0.21 16.78
C TYR A 353 -8.39 -1.40 17.53
N ARG A 354 -7.71 -2.55 17.57
CA ARG A 354 -8.14 -3.70 18.41
C ARG A 354 -7.85 -3.51 19.88
N ARG A 355 -6.66 -3.00 20.18
CA ARG A 355 -6.13 -2.94 21.54
C ARG A 355 -6.36 -1.55 22.09
N GLY A 356 -6.87 -1.46 23.31
CA GLY A 356 -7.18 -0.17 23.94
C GLY A 356 -8.67 0.15 23.87
N ARG A 357 -9.19 0.57 25.02
CA ARG A 357 -10.59 0.96 25.23
C ARG A 357 -10.65 2.26 26.04
N THR A 358 -9.59 3.06 26.01
CA THR A 358 -9.51 4.36 26.67
C THR A 358 -9.64 5.44 25.61
N ALA A 359 -10.36 6.51 25.90
CA ALA A 359 -10.49 7.66 25.00
C ALA A 359 -10.42 8.97 25.80
N LEU A 360 -9.43 9.09 26.68
CA LEU A 360 -9.23 10.28 27.51
C LEU A 360 -8.92 11.51 26.66
N LEU A 361 -8.05 11.37 25.65
CA LEU A 361 -7.66 12.44 24.73
C LEU A 361 -8.86 12.92 23.92
N ALA A 362 -9.63 11.97 23.35
CA ALA A 362 -10.80 12.31 22.57
C ALA A 362 -11.93 12.89 23.41
N SER A 363 -12.10 12.41 24.65
CA SER A 363 -13.07 12.96 25.59
C SER A 363 -12.72 14.40 25.94
N ALA A 364 -11.46 14.70 26.26
CA ALA A 364 -11.01 16.06 26.54
C ALA A 364 -11.20 17.00 25.33
N ALA A 365 -10.83 16.55 24.13
CA ALA A 365 -11.06 17.30 22.90
C ALA A 365 -12.56 17.52 22.63
N SER A 366 -13.41 16.53 22.93
CA SER A 366 -14.87 16.65 22.79
C SER A 366 -15.44 17.83 23.56
N LEU A 367 -14.90 18.16 24.74
CA LEU A 367 -15.36 19.29 25.55
C LEU A 367 -15.14 20.64 24.85
N LEU A 368 -14.05 20.75 24.09
CA LEU A 368 -13.70 21.95 23.34
C LEU A 368 -14.51 22.07 22.06
N LEU A 369 -14.74 20.93 21.40
CA LEU A 369 -15.40 20.88 20.10
C LEU A 369 -16.93 20.90 20.21
N TYR A 370 -17.48 20.41 21.32
CA TYR A 370 -18.91 20.28 21.59
C TYR A 370 -19.27 20.85 22.98
N PRO A 371 -19.05 22.15 23.24
CA PRO A 371 -19.33 22.75 24.55
C PRO A 371 -20.80 22.64 24.96
N ALA A 372 -21.72 22.57 23.99
CA ALA A 372 -23.14 22.34 24.24
C ALA A 372 -23.42 20.95 24.86
N SER A 373 -22.56 19.93 24.64
CA SER A 373 -22.77 18.60 25.21
C SER A 373 -22.53 18.53 26.72
N VAL A 374 -21.92 19.58 27.30
CA VAL A 374 -21.71 19.78 28.74
C VAL A 374 -22.49 20.97 29.32
N GLY A 375 -23.40 21.58 28.56
CA GLY A 375 -24.15 22.75 29.02
C GLY A 375 -23.30 24.02 29.22
N LEU A 376 -22.09 24.08 28.63
CA LEU A 376 -21.23 25.26 28.68
C LEU A 376 -21.46 26.16 27.45
N THR A 377 -21.50 27.48 27.67
CA THR A 377 -21.51 28.48 26.59
C THR A 377 -20.09 28.76 26.10
N ARG A 378 -19.91 28.98 24.79
CA ARG A 378 -18.61 29.18 24.11
C ARG A 378 -17.69 30.23 24.75
N ARG A 379 -18.22 31.18 25.53
CA ARG A 379 -17.46 32.27 26.18
C ARG A 379 -16.53 31.84 27.32
N ARG A 380 -16.67 30.63 27.89
CA ARG A 380 -15.89 30.19 29.07
C ARG A 380 -14.63 29.34 28.76
N LEU A 381 -14.34 29.07 27.48
CA LEU A 381 -13.29 28.13 27.06
C LEU A 381 -11.94 28.76 26.67
N THR A 382 -11.77 30.07 26.88
CA THR A 382 -10.57 30.82 26.48
C THR A 382 -9.35 30.66 27.40
N ILE A 383 -9.45 29.89 28.49
CA ILE A 383 -8.38 29.74 29.47
C ILE A 383 -7.91 28.28 29.48
N GLY A 384 -6.80 27.99 28.79
CA GLY A 384 -6.17 26.66 28.79
C GLY A 384 -5.40 26.30 27.51
N GLY A 385 -4.67 27.25 26.91
CA GLY A 385 -3.95 27.05 25.66
C GLY A 385 -2.49 26.70 25.85
N ALA A 386 -2.11 25.44 25.56
CA ALA A 386 -0.80 25.05 24.99
C ALA A 386 -0.69 23.51 24.88
N VAL A 387 -0.96 22.77 25.96
CA VAL A 387 -0.82 21.29 25.99
C VAL A 387 -1.92 20.58 25.19
N ILE A 388 -3.05 21.26 25.01
CA ILE A 388 -4.24 20.77 24.32
C ILE A 388 -4.12 20.82 22.80
N ALA A 389 -3.26 21.65 22.21
CA ALA A 389 -3.19 21.84 20.75
C ALA A 389 -2.67 20.59 20.01
N GLY A 390 -1.74 19.83 20.59
CA GLY A 390 -1.23 18.58 20.01
C GLY A 390 -2.26 17.44 20.03
N ALA A 391 -2.91 17.22 21.19
CA ALA A 391 -3.96 16.23 21.33
C ALA A 391 -5.22 16.61 20.53
N THR A 392 -5.57 17.90 20.48
CA THR A 392 -6.70 18.40 19.71
C THR A 392 -6.39 18.38 18.23
N GLY A 393 -5.16 18.59 17.77
CA GLY A 393 -4.77 18.44 16.35
C GLY A 393 -4.91 17.00 15.85
N ILE A 394 -4.42 16.02 16.61
CA ILE A 394 -4.54 14.59 16.28
C ILE A 394 -6.00 14.12 16.38
N THR A 395 -6.72 14.53 17.44
CA THR A 395 -8.14 14.15 17.63
C THR A 395 -9.04 14.88 16.64
N LEU A 396 -8.81 16.16 16.32
CA LEU A 396 -9.50 16.89 15.25
C LEU A 396 -9.25 16.21 13.90
N ALA A 397 -8.03 15.73 13.66
CA ALA A 397 -7.68 15.01 12.45
C ALA A 397 -8.37 13.64 12.38
N ALA A 398 -8.54 12.93 13.48
CA ALA A 398 -9.24 11.65 13.51
C ALA A 398 -10.78 11.79 13.53
N ALA A 399 -11.32 12.88 14.09
CA ALA A 399 -12.74 12.98 14.42
C ALA A 399 -13.56 13.92 13.53
N ARG A 400 -12.92 14.73 12.68
CA ARG A 400 -13.62 15.56 11.68
C ARG A 400 -13.58 14.99 10.26
N VAL A 401 -12.74 13.98 10.02
CA VAL A 401 -12.50 13.30 8.72
C VAL A 401 -13.77 12.68 8.09
N THR A 402 -14.90 12.69 8.80
CA THR A 402 -16.17 12.11 8.37
C THR A 402 -17.17 13.08 7.74
N ARG A 403 -16.88 14.38 7.51
CA ARG A 403 -17.85 15.26 6.81
C ARG A 403 -17.59 15.35 5.30
N ARG A 404 -18.62 14.94 4.54
CA ARG A 404 -18.82 15.02 3.06
C ARG A 404 -18.12 13.95 2.20
N VAL A 405 -18.96 13.03 1.72
CA VAL A 405 -19.01 12.67 0.29
C VAL A 405 -20.39 13.08 -0.23
N ALA A 406 -20.42 14.08 -1.09
CA ALA A 406 -21.46 14.26 -2.09
C ALA A 406 -20.77 14.86 -3.31
N ALA A 407 -20.48 13.99 -4.27
CA ALA A 407 -20.56 14.26 -5.70
C ALA A 407 -21.30 13.06 -6.28
#